data_AF-A0A2V6QLL2-F1
#
_entry.id   AF-A0A2V6QLL2-F1
#
_cell.length_a   1.000
_cell.length_b   1.000
_cell.length_c   1.000
_cell.angle_alpha   90.00
_cell.angle_beta   90.00
_cell.angle_gamma   90.00
#
_symmetry.space_group_name_H-M   'P 1'
#
loop_
_entity.id
_entity.type
_entity.pdbx_description
1 polymer ?
#
loop_
_entity_poly.entity_id
_entity_poly.type
_entity_poly.pdbx_seq_one_letter_code
_entity_poly.pdbx_strand_id
1 'polypeptide(L)'
;MAEMARYGKSAGTMVKSAMRRRKSGTLKSGRSGKRVTSRKQATAIGLSEARKKDAQVPRRDKRPTSDMGGPEMAPHTPHTLGAPRQSRGTPRYPTAD
;
A
#
# COMPACT_ATOMS: atom_id res chain seq x y z
N MET A 1 -20.12 32.02 -11.78
CA MET A 1 -18.73 31.58 -12.00
C MET A 1 -18.74 30.06 -12.12
N ALA A 2 -18.21 29.48 -13.19
CA ALA A 2 -18.15 28.01 -13.31
C ALA A 2 -17.14 27.46 -12.31
N GLU A 3 -17.57 26.58 -11.41
CA GLU A 3 -16.69 25.86 -10.50
C GLU A 3 -15.77 24.95 -11.34
N MET A 4 -14.46 25.26 -11.36
CA MET A 4 -13.47 24.46 -12.08
C MET A 4 -13.35 23.09 -11.40
N ALA A 5 -13.64 22.02 -12.14
CA ALA A 5 -13.52 20.67 -11.59
C ALA A 5 -12.10 20.41 -11.06
N ARG A 6 -11.99 19.90 -9.83
CA ARG A 6 -10.70 19.60 -9.16
C ARG A 6 -9.83 18.60 -9.94
N TYR A 7 -10.42 17.84 -10.86
CA TYR A 7 -9.74 16.83 -11.68
C TYR A 7 -9.98 17.12 -13.16
N GLY A 8 -8.93 16.96 -13.98
CA GLY A 8 -9.04 17.10 -15.42
C GLY A 8 -9.86 15.97 -16.08
N LYS A 9 -10.41 16.23 -17.26
CA LYS A 9 -11.18 15.25 -18.06
C LYS A 9 -10.39 13.96 -18.33
N SER A 10 -9.07 14.07 -18.56
CA SER A 10 -8.16 12.95 -18.76
C SER A 10 -8.02 12.05 -17.53
N ALA A 11 -8.08 12.61 -16.32
CA ALA A 11 -8.11 11.80 -15.09
C ALA A 11 -9.41 11.00 -14.99
N GLY A 12 -10.54 11.62 -15.35
CA GLY A 12 -11.85 10.98 -15.39
C GLY A 12 -11.91 9.80 -16.38
N THR A 13 -11.30 9.94 -17.58
CA THR A 13 -11.26 8.85 -18.56
C THR A 13 -10.43 7.67 -18.08
N MET A 14 -9.29 7.91 -17.41
CA MET A 14 -8.46 6.84 -16.87
C MET A 14 -9.14 6.08 -15.73
N VAL A 15 -9.83 6.78 -14.83
CA VAL A 15 -10.66 6.14 -13.79
C VAL A 15 -11.78 5.32 -14.43
N LYS A 16 -12.45 5.83 -15.46
CA LYS A 16 -13.48 5.09 -16.21
C LYS A 16 -12.91 3.81 -16.82
N SER A 17 -11.73 3.87 -17.44
CA SER A 17 -11.05 2.71 -18.02
C SER A 17 -10.59 1.69 -16.97
N ALA A 18 -10.08 2.15 -15.82
CA ALA A 18 -9.73 1.28 -14.70
C ALA A 18 -10.99 0.58 -14.14
N MET A 19 -12.10 1.30 -14.03
CA MET A 19 -13.38 0.76 -13.60
C MET A 19 -13.94 -0.28 -14.58
N ARG A 20 -13.78 -0.08 -15.89
CA ARG A 20 -14.12 -1.11 -16.90
C ARG A 20 -13.28 -2.37 -16.72
N ARG A 21 -11.94 -2.24 -16.62
CA ARG A 21 -11.02 -3.35 -16.34
C ARG A 21 -11.34 -4.10 -15.04
N ARG A 22 -11.81 -3.39 -14.01
CA ARG A 22 -12.28 -4.01 -12.77
C ARG A 22 -13.57 -4.80 -13.00
N LYS A 23 -14.55 -4.20 -13.68
CA LYS A 23 -15.83 -4.87 -14.00
C LYS A 23 -15.62 -6.14 -14.84
N SER A 24 -14.63 -6.14 -15.74
CA SER A 24 -14.23 -7.34 -16.50
C SER A 24 -13.35 -8.32 -15.72
N GLY A 25 -12.97 -8.02 -14.47
CA GLY A 25 -12.13 -8.89 -13.66
C GLY A 25 -10.66 -8.95 -14.06
N THR A 26 -10.19 -8.07 -14.94
CA THR A 26 -8.81 -8.08 -15.48
C THR A 26 -7.88 -7.10 -14.77
N LEU A 27 -8.41 -6.18 -13.97
CA LEU A 27 -7.59 -5.22 -13.23
C LEU A 27 -6.80 -5.91 -12.10
N LYS A 28 -5.47 -5.77 -12.12
CA LYS A 28 -4.54 -6.28 -11.11
C LYS A 28 -3.88 -5.15 -10.33
N SER A 29 -3.54 -5.43 -9.07
CA SER A 29 -2.73 -4.55 -8.24
C SER A 29 -1.25 -4.65 -8.64
N GLY A 30 -0.53 -3.53 -8.62
CA GLY A 30 0.88 -3.50 -9.04
C GLY A 30 1.79 -4.34 -8.15
N ARG A 31 1.83 -4.09 -6.84
CA ARG A 31 2.79 -4.73 -5.93
C ARG A 31 2.50 -6.21 -5.64
N SER A 32 1.23 -6.61 -5.58
CA SER A 32 0.85 -7.97 -5.17
C SER A 32 0.34 -8.85 -6.32
N GLY A 33 0.13 -8.30 -7.52
CA GLY A 33 -0.44 -9.03 -8.66
C GLY A 33 -1.90 -9.48 -8.48
N LYS A 34 -2.47 -9.34 -7.27
CA LYS A 34 -3.83 -9.74 -6.93
C LYS A 34 -4.84 -8.94 -7.74
N ARG A 35 -5.95 -9.61 -8.10
CA ARG A 35 -7.09 -9.00 -8.78
C ARG A 35 -7.76 -7.97 -7.88
N VAL A 36 -8.15 -6.84 -8.46
CA VAL A 36 -8.81 -5.75 -7.74
C VAL A 36 -10.28 -6.07 -7.53
N THR A 37 -10.68 -6.15 -6.26
CA THR A 37 -12.07 -6.44 -5.86
C THR A 37 -12.85 -5.17 -5.56
N SER A 38 -12.19 -4.13 -5.03
CA SER A 38 -12.85 -2.92 -4.55
C SER A 38 -12.93 -1.80 -5.61
N ARG A 39 -14.05 -1.07 -5.60
CA ARG A 39 -14.24 0.18 -6.37
C ARG A 39 -13.26 1.26 -5.99
N LYS A 40 -13.06 1.47 -4.69
CA LYS A 40 -12.12 2.47 -4.18
C LYS A 40 -10.70 2.20 -4.67
N GLN A 41 -10.31 0.92 -4.71
CA GLN A 41 -9.00 0.51 -5.19
C GLN A 41 -8.85 0.73 -6.70
N ALA A 42 -9.87 0.42 -7.51
CA ALA A 42 -9.85 0.71 -8.94
C ALA A 42 -9.76 2.22 -9.24
N THR A 43 -10.48 3.06 -8.49
CA THR A 43 -10.35 4.52 -8.59
C THR A 43 -8.94 4.98 -8.22
N ALA A 44 -8.35 4.44 -7.15
CA ALA A 44 -6.99 4.78 -6.75
C ALA A 44 -5.95 4.40 -7.81
N ILE A 45 -6.10 3.23 -8.45
CA ILE A 45 -5.24 2.82 -9.56
C ILE A 45 -5.43 3.75 -10.76
N GLY A 46 -6.68 4.06 -11.14
CA GLY A 46 -6.96 4.99 -12.24
C GLY A 46 -6.40 6.40 -12.00
N LEU A 47 -6.49 6.92 -10.77
CA LEU A 47 -5.87 8.20 -10.40
C LEU A 47 -4.34 8.12 -10.38
N SER A 48 -3.76 6.98 -9.99
CA SER A 48 -2.31 6.78 -10.05
C SER A 48 -1.79 6.70 -11.49
N GLU A 49 -2.53 6.06 -12.40
CA GLU A 49 -2.21 6.04 -13.83
C GLU A 49 -2.30 7.45 -14.42
N ALA A 50 -3.32 8.22 -14.04
CA ALA A 50 -3.48 9.60 -14.44
C ALA A 50 -2.29 10.47 -14.03
N ARG A 51 -1.79 10.32 -12.79
CA ARG A 51 -0.59 11.02 -12.33
C ARG A 51 0.67 10.62 -13.09
N LYS A 52 0.81 9.34 -13.46
CA LYS A 52 1.96 8.86 -14.27
C LYS A 52 1.95 9.38 -15.70
N LYS A 53 0.80 9.80 -16.20
CA LYS A 53 0.60 10.36 -17.54
C LYS A 53 0.41 11.88 -17.50
N ASP A 54 0.83 12.52 -16.42
CA ASP A 54 0.78 13.99 -16.23
C ASP A 54 -0.61 14.61 -16.44
N ALA A 55 -1.67 13.83 -16.22
CA ALA A 55 -3.03 14.36 -16.20
C ALA A 55 -3.21 15.29 -14.99
N GLN A 56 -4.09 16.29 -15.13
CA GLN A 56 -4.43 17.22 -14.05
C GLN A 56 -5.13 16.47 -12.90
N VAL A 57 -4.32 16.05 -11.92
CA VAL A 57 -4.76 15.39 -10.69
C VAL A 57 -4.15 16.17 -9.53
N PRO A 58 -4.95 16.65 -8.57
CA PRO A 58 -4.44 17.29 -7.38
C PRO A 58 -3.36 16.43 -6.73
N ARG A 59 -2.25 17.08 -6.37
CA ARG A 59 -1.20 16.45 -5.58
C ARG A 59 -1.84 15.96 -4.29
N ARG A 60 -1.38 14.80 -3.83
CA ARG A 60 -1.78 14.36 -2.49
C ARG A 60 -1.19 15.39 -1.53
N ASP A 61 -2.03 15.98 -0.70
CA ASP A 61 -1.54 16.85 0.36
C ASP A 61 -0.49 16.06 1.14
N LYS A 62 0.73 16.60 1.18
CA LYS A 62 1.74 16.15 2.13
C LYS A 62 1.26 16.62 3.49
N ARG A 63 0.22 15.99 4.04
CA ARG A 63 0.00 16.08 5.48
C ARG A 63 1.31 15.58 6.08
N PRO A 64 1.99 16.37 6.91
CA PRO A 64 3.14 15.86 7.63
C PRO A 64 2.63 14.66 8.42
N THR A 65 3.15 13.48 8.12
CA THR A 65 2.86 12.27 8.88
C THR A 65 3.60 12.31 10.23
N SER A 66 3.70 13.49 10.84
CA SER A 66 4.45 13.74 12.08
C SER A 66 3.59 14.24 13.23
N ASP A 67 2.34 14.65 13.02
CA ASP A 67 1.43 14.98 14.14
C ASP A 67 0.62 13.77 14.66
N MET A 68 0.83 12.59 14.08
CA MET A 68 0.36 11.31 14.63
C MET A 68 1.51 10.30 14.59
N GLY A 69 2.50 10.51 15.47
CA GLY A 69 3.40 9.49 16.04
C GLY A 69 4.14 8.57 15.07
N GLY A 70 5.32 9.02 14.60
CA GLY A 70 6.45 8.10 14.36
C GLY A 70 7.31 8.01 15.63
N PRO A 71 8.37 7.18 15.62
CA PRO A 71 8.50 5.88 16.30
C PRO A 71 8.52 5.93 17.86
N GLU A 72 7.63 6.66 18.52
CA GLU A 72 7.46 6.62 19.99
C GLU A 72 6.65 5.39 20.47
N MET A 73 6.92 4.22 19.90
CA MET A 73 6.34 2.95 20.37
C MET A 73 7.39 1.83 20.48
N ALA A 74 8.65 2.22 20.69
CA ALA A 74 9.64 1.39 21.36
C ALA A 74 10.65 2.31 22.04
N PRO A 75 11.00 2.13 23.33
CA PRO A 75 12.36 2.43 23.70
C PRO A 75 13.25 1.49 22.88
N HIS A 76 14.09 2.08 22.03
CA HIS A 76 15.22 1.40 21.42
C HIS A 76 16.16 1.00 22.56
N THR A 77 15.99 -0.20 23.11
CA THR A 77 17.11 -0.84 23.78
C THR A 77 18.14 -1.11 22.69
N PRO A 78 19.40 -0.68 22.82
CA PRO A 78 20.44 -1.25 21.99
C PRO A 78 20.37 -2.77 22.24
N HIS A 79 20.26 -3.57 21.19
CA HIS A 79 20.47 -5.01 21.33
C HIS A 79 21.93 -5.14 21.74
N THR A 80 22.16 -5.24 23.05
CA THR A 80 23.49 -5.45 23.60
C THR A 80 24.01 -6.73 22.97
N LEU A 81 25.07 -6.59 22.18
CA LEU A 81 25.88 -7.68 21.62
C LEU A 81 26.51 -8.48 22.78
N GLY A 82 25.70 -9.19 23.56
CA GLY A 82 26.16 -9.76 24.84
C GLY A 82 25.21 -10.73 25.54
N ALA A 83 23.95 -10.86 25.13
CA ALA A 83 23.09 -11.91 25.68
C ALA A 83 23.14 -13.15 24.78
N PRO A 84 23.70 -14.29 25.25
CA PRO A 84 23.65 -15.53 24.47
C PRO A 84 22.19 -15.94 24.32
N ARG A 85 21.72 -16.05 23.06
CA ARG A 85 20.46 -16.74 22.75
C ARG A 85 20.56 -18.12 23.38
N GLN A 86 19.76 -18.38 24.41
CA GLN A 86 19.69 -19.69 25.04
C GLN A 86 19.42 -20.73 23.94
N SER A 87 20.45 -21.52 23.67
CA SER A 87 20.38 -22.72 22.85
C SER A 87 19.33 -23.63 23.47
N ARG A 88 18.15 -23.71 22.87
CA ARG A 88 17.28 -24.87 23.07
C ARG A 88 17.92 -26.04 22.32
N GLY A 89 18.93 -26.61 22.95
CA GLY A 89 19.58 -27.82 22.52
C GLY A 89 19.84 -28.69 23.74
N THR A 90 18.93 -29.64 23.98
CA THR A 90 19.29 -31.03 24.28
C THR A 90 18.16 -31.94 23.76
N PRO A 91 18.43 -32.90 22.87
CA PRO A 91 17.49 -33.94 22.48
C PRO A 91 17.37 -35.00 23.59
N ARG A 92 16.16 -35.51 23.83
CA ARG A 92 15.97 -36.73 24.64
C ARG A 92 15.37 -37.82 23.76
N TYR A 93 16.25 -38.76 23.38
CA TYR A 93 16.04 -40.09 22.78
C TYR A 93 15.21 -41.02 23.70
N PRO A 94 15.01 -42.33 23.39
CA PRO A 94 14.72 -43.02 22.12
C PRO A 94 13.40 -43.83 22.20
N THR A 95 12.97 -44.37 21.05
CA THR A 95 11.98 -45.44 20.90
C THR A 95 12.55 -46.77 21.44
N ALA A 96 11.74 -47.57 22.12
CA ALA A 96 11.95 -48.99 22.37
C ALA A 96 10.61 -49.74 22.21
N ASP A 97 10.71 -51.00 21.79
CA ASP A 97 9.78 -51.86 21.03
C ASP A 97 8.29 -51.90 21.38
#